data_AF-A0A847L810-F1
#
_entry.id   AF-A0A847L810-F1
#
_cell.length_a   1.000
_cell.length_b   1.000
_cell.length_c   1.000
_cell.angle_alpha   90.00
_cell.angle_beta   90.00
_cell.angle_gamma   90.00
#
_symmetry.space_group_name_H-M   'P 1'
#
loop_
_entity.id
_entity.type
_entity.pdbx_description
1 polymer ?
#
loop_
_entity_poly.entity_id
_entity_poly.type
_entity_poly.pdbx_seq_one_letter_code
_entity_poly.pdbx_strand_id
1 'polypeptide(L)'
;MCNEALHHNHVFDFFFSQIRNKNTDIAWRASWVLEKVSETNPKLFTDYHNRQLLELTTTNQHDSLQRLCLSILFNLPLSLPISVNFVNRCFEQMTSPEETVGVQVLSMKMLARICEAEPAFTQEFLSSLENTDDELFSKGFVAAKKHTIKKLRNRT
;
A
#
# COMPACT_ATOMS: atom_id res chain seq x y z
N MET A 1 18.50 4.04 15.08
CA MET A 1 17.88 4.34 13.77
C MET A 1 16.35 4.41 13.83
N CYS A 2 15.58 3.31 13.92
CA CYS A 2 14.10 3.42 13.96
C CYS A 2 13.58 4.20 15.18
N ASN A 3 14.09 3.90 16.38
CA ASN A 3 13.74 4.65 17.60
C ASN A 3 14.14 6.13 17.51
N GLU A 4 15.22 6.47 16.81
CA GLU A 4 15.63 7.87 16.67
C GLU A 4 14.68 8.64 15.74
N ALA A 5 14.26 8.02 14.63
CA ALA A 5 13.28 8.60 13.72
C ALA A 5 11.90 8.82 14.38
N LEU A 6 11.55 8.02 15.40
CA LEU A 6 10.31 8.18 16.17
C LEU A 6 10.31 9.38 17.10
N HIS A 7 11.48 9.83 17.55
CA HIS A 7 11.61 10.85 18.60
C HIS A 7 12.20 12.17 18.10
N HIS A 8 12.72 12.20 16.87
CA HIS A 8 13.37 13.38 16.30
C HIS A 8 12.86 13.68 14.88
N ASN A 9 12.10 14.77 14.73
CA ASN A 9 11.51 15.18 13.45
C ASN A 9 12.56 15.32 12.33
N HIS A 10 13.73 15.90 12.62
CA HIS A 10 14.80 16.04 11.62
C HIS A 10 15.33 14.70 11.09
N VAL A 11 15.31 13.64 11.92
CA VAL A 11 15.70 12.29 11.51
C VAL A 11 14.63 11.66 10.63
N PHE A 12 13.36 11.85 10.99
CA PHE A 12 12.23 11.45 10.14
C PHE A 12 12.30 12.14 8.77
N ASP A 13 12.45 13.46 8.73
CA ASP A 13 12.53 14.24 7.49
C ASP A 13 13.72 13.83 6.64
N PHE A 14 14.86 13.52 7.28
CA PHE A 14 16.01 12.94 6.59
C PHE A 14 15.63 11.63 5.90
N PHE A 15 15.09 10.63 6.61
CA PHE A 15 14.69 9.37 5.98
C PHE A 15 13.62 9.57 4.90
N PHE A 16 12.64 10.45 5.14
CA PHE A 16 11.61 10.77 4.16
C PHE A 16 12.21 11.33 2.87
N SER A 17 13.20 12.23 2.96
CA SER A 17 13.90 12.75 1.78
C SER A 17 14.63 11.67 0.98
N GLN A 18 14.98 10.54 1.59
CA GLN A 18 15.76 9.46 0.97
C GLN A 18 14.90 8.43 0.23
N ILE A 19 13.57 8.43 0.35
CA ILE A 19 12.71 7.42 -0.30
C ILE A 19 12.76 7.47 -1.84
N ARG A 20 13.18 8.61 -2.40
CA ARG A 20 13.38 8.83 -3.85
C ARG A 20 14.86 8.81 -4.25
N ASN A 21 15.74 8.30 -3.39
CA ASN A 21 17.17 8.22 -3.70
C ASN A 21 17.39 7.35 -4.94
N LYS A 22 18.29 7.77 -5.85
CA LYS A 22 18.65 7.02 -7.06
C LYS A 22 19.30 5.67 -6.73
N ASN A 23 19.94 5.57 -5.57
CA ASN A 23 20.41 4.31 -5.03
C ASN A 23 19.23 3.59 -4.35
N THR A 24 18.79 2.50 -4.97
CA THR A 24 17.65 1.70 -4.53
C THR A 24 17.83 1.11 -3.14
N ASP A 25 19.05 0.78 -2.71
CA ASP A 25 19.31 0.29 -1.36
C ASP A 25 19.09 1.37 -0.31
N ILE A 26 19.46 2.61 -0.62
CA ILE A 26 19.23 3.76 0.27
C ILE A 26 17.73 4.03 0.37
N ALA A 27 17.04 4.09 -0.77
CA ALA A 27 15.59 4.30 -0.81
C ALA A 27 14.82 3.20 -0.06
N TRP A 28 15.25 1.94 -0.23
CA TRP A 28 14.66 0.79 0.45
C TRP A 28 14.88 0.85 1.96
N ARG A 29 16.12 1.09 2.43
CA ARG A 29 16.42 1.20 3.87
C ARG A 29 15.67 2.36 4.53
N ALA A 30 15.57 3.50 3.85
CA ALA A 30 14.82 4.65 4.33
C ALA A 30 13.32 4.32 4.44
N SER A 31 12.76 3.70 3.42
CA SER A 31 11.35 3.29 3.41
C SER A 31 11.05 2.24 4.49
N TRP A 32 12.00 1.34 4.79
CA TRP A 32 11.84 0.37 5.87
C TRP A 32 11.78 1.04 7.25
N VAL A 33 12.61 2.05 7.50
CA VAL A 33 12.53 2.86 8.73
C VAL A 33 11.17 3.54 8.83
N LEU A 34 10.69 4.13 7.73
CA LEU A 34 9.40 4.81 7.68
C LEU A 34 8.22 3.85 7.82
N GLU A 35 8.32 2.60 7.33
CA GLU A 35 7.35 1.52 7.60
C GLU A 35 7.19 1.36 9.13
N LYS A 36 8.30 1.25 9.87
CA LYS A 36 8.26 1.14 11.34
C LYS A 36 7.74 2.38 12.04
N VAL A 37 8.04 3.56 11.52
CA VAL A 37 7.43 4.80 12.02
C VAL A 37 5.92 4.79 11.80
N SER A 38 5.44 4.36 10.63
CA SER A 38 4.01 4.33 10.31
C SER A 38 3.22 3.36 11.18
N GLU A 39 3.83 2.21 11.54
CA GLU A 39 3.25 1.23 12.47
C GLU A 39 3.09 1.80 13.89
N THR A 40 4.01 2.67 14.32
CA THR A 40 4.12 3.11 15.73
C THR A 40 3.52 4.50 15.98
N ASN A 41 3.78 5.45 15.08
CA ASN A 41 3.34 6.84 15.19
C ASN A 41 2.94 7.40 13.81
N PRO A 42 1.80 6.96 13.24
CA PRO A 42 1.34 7.42 11.93
C PRO A 42 1.07 8.93 11.87
N LYS A 43 0.86 9.60 13.01
CA LYS A 43 0.62 11.06 13.09
C LYS A 43 1.83 11.91 12.68
N LEU A 44 3.02 11.32 12.59
CA LEU A 44 4.22 12.02 12.11
C LEU A 44 4.17 12.27 10.59
N PHE A 45 3.38 11.48 9.86
CA PHE A 45 3.13 11.70 8.46
C PHE A 45 2.09 12.80 8.27
N THR A 46 2.43 13.80 7.45
CA THR A 46 1.54 14.91 7.10
C THR A 46 0.85 14.62 5.78
N ASP A 47 -0.09 15.47 5.39
CA ASP A 47 -0.72 15.39 4.06
C ASP A 47 0.30 15.54 2.91
N TYR A 48 1.39 16.28 3.14
CA TYR A 48 2.50 16.33 2.20
C TYR A 48 3.16 14.95 2.05
N HIS A 49 3.49 14.29 3.16
CA HIS A 49 4.08 12.95 3.15
C HIS A 49 3.17 11.93 2.47
N ASN A 50 1.85 11.96 2.78
CA ASN A 50 0.86 11.11 2.13
C ASN A 50 0.83 11.30 0.61
N ARG A 51 0.79 12.55 0.11
CA ARG A 51 0.79 12.81 -1.33
C ARG A 51 2.05 12.30 -2.03
N GLN A 52 3.21 12.49 -1.42
CA GLN A 52 4.48 12.02 -1.97
C GLN A 52 4.56 10.48 -2.00
N LEU A 53 4.05 9.81 -0.98
CA LEU A 53 3.95 8.35 -0.96
C LEU A 53 2.97 7.83 -2.02
N LEU A 54 1.79 8.44 -2.16
CA LEU A 54 0.82 8.08 -3.21
C LEU A 54 1.43 8.22 -4.61
N GLU A 55 2.10 9.34 -4.87
CA GLU A 55 2.80 9.58 -6.13
C GLU A 55 3.87 8.51 -6.36
N LEU A 56 4.74 8.28 -5.38
CA LEU A 56 5.81 7.28 -5.47
C LEU A 56 5.25 5.89 -5.75
N THR A 57 4.21 5.47 -5.03
CA THR A 57 3.53 4.17 -5.17
C THR A 57 2.89 3.99 -6.56
N THR A 58 2.53 5.10 -7.22
CA THR A 58 1.98 5.12 -8.58
C THR A 58 3.07 5.05 -9.65
N THR A 59 4.25 5.63 -9.40
CA THR A 59 5.29 5.80 -10.43
C THR A 59 6.44 4.80 -10.37
N ASN A 60 6.73 4.20 -9.22
CA ASN A 60 7.89 3.31 -9.08
C ASN A 60 7.60 1.88 -9.58
N GLN A 61 8.65 1.18 -9.99
CA GLN A 61 8.61 -0.17 -10.56
C GLN A 61 9.46 -1.17 -9.75
N HIS A 62 9.86 -0.82 -8.53
CA HIS A 62 10.72 -1.67 -7.71
C HIS A 62 9.89 -2.39 -6.65
N ASP A 63 9.65 -3.69 -6.80
CA ASP A 63 8.74 -4.49 -5.95
C ASP A 63 8.99 -4.30 -4.44
N SER A 64 10.26 -4.33 -4.03
CA SER A 64 10.65 -4.17 -2.62
C SER A 64 10.29 -2.79 -2.07
N LEU A 65 10.43 -1.73 -2.87
CA LEU A 65 10.04 -0.37 -2.50
C LEU A 65 8.52 -0.21 -2.55
N GLN A 66 7.87 -0.82 -3.55
CA GLN A 66 6.43 -0.81 -3.71
C GLN A 66 5.72 -1.42 -2.50
N ARG A 67 6.19 -2.58 -2.03
CA ARG A 67 5.66 -3.24 -0.83
C ARG A 67 5.74 -2.32 0.39
N LEU A 68 6.88 -1.63 0.58
CA LEU A 68 7.07 -0.73 1.71
C LEU A 68 6.15 0.50 1.62
N CYS A 69 6.01 1.10 0.44
CA CYS A 69 5.13 2.26 0.26
C CYS A 69 3.67 1.90 0.53
N LEU A 70 3.19 0.77 0.01
CA LEU A 70 1.84 0.25 0.28
C LEU A 70 1.64 -0.03 1.78
N SER A 71 2.64 -0.62 2.43
CA SER A 71 2.60 -0.90 3.88
C SER A 71 2.50 0.38 4.71
N ILE A 72 3.30 1.40 4.38
CA ILE A 72 3.22 2.72 5.00
C ILE A 72 1.82 3.29 4.81
N LEU A 73 1.35 3.42 3.55
CA LEU A 73 0.03 3.97 3.24
C LEU A 73 -1.12 3.21 3.92
N PHE A 74 -0.98 1.89 4.11
CA PHE A 74 -1.96 1.09 4.83
C PHE A 74 -2.09 1.48 6.31
N ASN A 75 -1.01 1.94 6.93
CA ASN A 75 -0.99 2.38 8.33
C ASN A 75 -1.43 3.84 8.51
N LEU A 76 -1.33 4.67 7.47
CA LEU A 76 -1.72 6.09 7.52
C LEU A 76 -3.22 6.27 7.28
N PRO A 77 -3.86 7.34 7.77
CA PRO A 77 -5.23 7.68 7.41
C PRO A 77 -5.40 7.78 5.88
N LEU A 78 -6.55 7.34 5.35
CA LEU A 78 -6.85 7.53 3.93
C LEU A 78 -7.00 9.02 3.62
N SER A 79 -6.28 9.50 2.61
CA SER A 79 -6.47 10.84 2.07
C SER A 79 -7.74 10.89 1.23
N LEU A 80 -8.67 11.78 1.58
CA LEU A 80 -9.89 12.03 0.82
C LEU A 80 -9.79 13.37 0.05
N PRO A 81 -10.24 13.44 -1.21
CA PRO A 81 -10.82 12.36 -2.01
C PRO A 81 -9.76 11.31 -2.41
N ILE A 82 -10.21 10.06 -2.61
CA ILE A 82 -9.31 8.96 -2.96
C ILE A 82 -8.80 9.16 -4.40
N SER A 83 -7.50 9.03 -4.59
CA SER A 83 -6.87 9.18 -5.91
C SER A 83 -7.25 8.01 -6.82
N VAL A 84 -7.93 8.32 -7.94
CA VAL A 84 -8.27 7.34 -8.98
C VAL A 84 -7.02 6.65 -9.53
N ASN A 85 -5.93 7.40 -9.73
CA ASN A 85 -4.65 6.82 -10.21
C ASN A 85 -4.10 5.79 -9.22
N PHE A 86 -4.25 6.03 -7.93
CA PHE A 86 -3.81 5.11 -6.89
C PHE A 86 -4.68 3.84 -6.85
N VAL A 87 -6.01 3.99 -6.99
CA VAL A 87 -6.95 2.85 -7.11
C VAL A 87 -6.59 1.98 -8.31
N ASN A 88 -6.43 2.59 -9.49
CA ASN A 88 -6.05 1.88 -10.71
C ASN A 88 -4.72 1.15 -10.54
N ARG A 89 -3.72 1.80 -9.94
CA ARG A 89 -2.44 1.17 -9.66
C ARG A 89 -2.58 -0.05 -8.74
N CYS A 90 -3.41 0.04 -7.70
CA CYS A 90 -3.65 -1.09 -6.81
C CYS A 90 -4.33 -2.26 -7.54
N PHE A 91 -5.23 -1.99 -8.49
CA PHE A 91 -5.82 -3.04 -9.33
C PHE A 91 -4.76 -3.71 -10.20
N GLU A 92 -4.00 -2.92 -10.96
CA GLU A 92 -2.91 -3.44 -11.81
C GLU A 92 -1.97 -4.35 -11.02
N GLN A 93 -1.58 -3.91 -9.83
CA GLN A 93 -0.66 -4.64 -8.95
C GLN A 93 -1.28 -5.89 -8.35
N MET A 94 -2.55 -5.84 -7.98
CA MET A 94 -3.26 -7.01 -7.46
C MET A 94 -3.40 -8.09 -8.52
N THR A 95 -3.70 -7.71 -9.77
CA THR A 95 -4.03 -8.66 -10.84
C THR A 95 -2.85 -9.04 -11.73
N SER A 96 -1.66 -8.46 -11.54
CA SER A 96 -0.47 -8.81 -12.32
C SER A 96 0.17 -10.10 -11.76
N PRO A 97 0.26 -11.21 -12.54
CA PRO A 97 0.93 -12.42 -12.09
C PRO A 97 2.45 -12.26 -11.92
N GLU A 98 3.05 -11.23 -12.53
CA GLU A 98 4.48 -10.92 -12.42
C GLU A 98 4.83 -10.22 -11.10
N GLU A 99 3.84 -9.59 -10.45
CA GLU A 99 4.02 -8.92 -9.17
C GLU A 99 4.23 -9.93 -8.03
N THR A 100 5.02 -9.53 -7.04
CA THR A 100 5.20 -10.36 -5.85
C THR A 100 3.89 -10.52 -5.08
N VAL A 101 3.68 -11.69 -4.47
CA VAL A 101 2.49 -11.94 -3.63
C VAL A 101 2.32 -10.89 -2.52
N GLY A 102 3.41 -10.32 -2.00
CA GLY A 102 3.35 -9.25 -1.01
C GLY A 102 2.72 -7.97 -1.54
N VAL A 103 3.10 -7.55 -2.75
CA VAL A 103 2.53 -6.37 -3.43
C VAL A 103 1.08 -6.63 -3.83
N GLN A 104 0.78 -7.80 -4.39
CA GLN A 104 -0.59 -8.18 -4.76
C GLN A 104 -1.54 -8.13 -3.56
N VAL A 105 -1.16 -8.78 -2.45
CA VAL A 105 -2.00 -8.87 -1.24
C VAL A 105 -2.12 -7.53 -0.53
N LEU A 106 -1.07 -6.71 -0.48
CA LEU A 106 -1.18 -5.36 0.09
C LEU A 106 -2.08 -4.45 -0.76
N SER A 107 -1.98 -4.54 -2.09
CA SER A 107 -2.86 -3.80 -3.00
C SER A 107 -4.33 -4.21 -2.82
N MET A 108 -4.59 -5.52 -2.70
CA MET A 108 -5.92 -6.05 -2.37
C MET A 108 -6.44 -5.52 -1.03
N LYS A 109 -5.58 -5.45 0.00
CA LYS A 109 -5.95 -4.89 1.31
C LYS A 109 -6.22 -3.39 1.24
N MET A 110 -5.46 -2.64 0.43
CA MET A 110 -5.71 -1.23 0.18
C MET A 110 -7.07 -1.01 -0.49
N LEU A 111 -7.37 -1.76 -1.56
CA LEU A 111 -8.68 -1.71 -2.23
C LEU A 111 -9.83 -2.05 -1.28
N ALA A 112 -9.66 -3.10 -0.45
CA ALA A 112 -10.65 -3.46 0.57
C ALA A 112 -10.86 -2.35 1.60
N ARG A 113 -9.80 -1.61 1.96
CA ARG A 113 -9.85 -0.45 2.87
C ARG A 113 -10.55 0.75 2.21
N ILE A 114 -10.31 0.97 0.92
CA ILE A 114 -10.96 2.01 0.12
C ILE A 114 -12.47 1.77 0.05
N CYS A 115 -12.92 0.52 -0.11
CA CYS A 115 -14.34 0.15 -0.03
C CYS A 115 -15.00 0.52 1.31
N GLU A 116 -14.23 0.61 2.41
CA GLU A 116 -14.75 1.03 3.72
C GLU A 116 -15.09 2.53 3.73
N ALA A 117 -14.30 3.33 3.02
CA ALA A 117 -14.51 4.77 2.88
C ALA A 117 -15.53 5.09 1.76
N GLU A 118 -15.57 4.28 0.70
CA GLU A 118 -16.43 4.47 -0.47
C GLU A 118 -17.22 3.18 -0.78
N PRO A 119 -18.33 2.89 -0.06
CA PRO A 119 -19.08 1.64 -0.21
C PRO A 119 -19.61 1.36 -1.62
N ALA A 120 -19.89 2.40 -2.40
CA ALA A 120 -20.36 2.29 -3.79
C ALA A 120 -19.39 1.52 -4.70
N PHE A 121 -18.09 1.53 -4.37
CA PHE A 121 -17.04 0.84 -5.12
C PHE A 121 -16.95 -0.67 -4.81
N THR A 122 -17.61 -1.15 -3.74
CA THR A 122 -17.48 -2.53 -3.25
C THR A 122 -17.85 -3.59 -4.29
N GLN A 123 -18.90 -3.36 -5.06
CA GLN A 123 -19.37 -4.33 -6.06
C GLN A 123 -18.39 -4.48 -7.23
N GLU A 124 -17.79 -3.38 -7.67
CA GLU A 124 -16.75 -3.39 -8.71
C GLU A 124 -15.53 -4.20 -8.24
N PHE A 125 -15.09 -3.96 -7.01
CA PHE A 125 -13.95 -4.69 -6.45
C PHE A 125 -14.24 -6.18 -6.25
N LEU A 126 -15.44 -6.55 -5.78
CA LEU A 126 -15.85 -7.96 -5.66
C LEU A 126 -15.85 -8.66 -7.02
N SER A 127 -16.42 -8.02 -8.05
CA SER A 127 -16.45 -8.57 -9.40
C SER A 127 -15.05 -8.80 -9.95
N SER A 128 -14.13 -7.85 -9.74
CA SER A 128 -12.72 -8.01 -10.14
C SER A 128 -12.07 -9.21 -9.47
N LEU A 129 -12.24 -9.39 -8.15
CA LEU A 129 -11.70 -10.54 -7.42
C LEU A 129 -12.28 -11.86 -7.91
N GLU A 130 -13.59 -11.93 -8.14
CA GLU A 130 -14.27 -13.16 -8.56
C GLU A 130 -13.85 -13.62 -9.96
N ASN A 131 -13.49 -12.67 -10.84
CA ASN A 131 -13.06 -12.94 -12.20
C ASN A 131 -11.57 -13.28 -12.35
N THR A 132 -10.76 -13.25 -11.27
CA THR A 132 -9.36 -13.72 -11.36
C THR A 132 -9.30 -15.24 -11.49
N ASP A 133 -8.50 -15.74 -12.42
CA ASP A 133 -8.16 -17.15 -12.52
C ASP A 133 -7.18 -17.56 -11.41
N ASP A 134 -7.67 -18.32 -10.42
CA ASP A 134 -6.89 -18.75 -9.26
C ASP A 134 -5.65 -19.59 -9.64
N GLU A 135 -5.62 -20.22 -10.83
CA GLU A 135 -4.47 -21.01 -11.29
C GLU A 135 -3.26 -20.14 -11.67
N LEU A 136 -3.49 -18.86 -11.98
CA LEU A 136 -2.44 -17.90 -12.35
C LEU A 136 -1.74 -17.28 -11.13
N PHE A 137 -2.24 -17.51 -9.92
CA PHE A 137 -1.76 -16.84 -8.71
C PHE A 137 -1.25 -17.80 -7.64
N SER A 138 -0.43 -17.25 -6.74
CA SER A 138 0.08 -18.02 -5.60
C SER A 138 -1.04 -18.44 -4.64
N LYS A 139 -0.80 -19.52 -3.87
CA LYS A 139 -1.71 -19.94 -2.79
C LYS A 139 -1.94 -18.83 -1.76
N GLY A 140 -0.95 -17.97 -1.52
CA GLY A 140 -1.05 -16.82 -0.63
C GLY A 140 -2.04 -15.77 -1.13
N PHE A 141 -2.02 -15.49 -2.43
CA PHE A 141 -3.01 -14.62 -3.08
C PHE A 141 -4.42 -15.19 -2.97
N VAL A 142 -4.60 -16.46 -3.33
CA VAL A 142 -5.93 -17.12 -3.30
C VAL A 142 -6.51 -17.13 -1.88
N ALA A 143 -5.68 -17.37 -0.87
CA ALA A 143 -6.10 -17.30 0.53
C ALA A 143 -6.53 -15.88 0.92
N ALA A 144 -5.76 -14.85 0.53
CA ALA A 144 -6.09 -13.45 0.78
C ALA A 144 -7.40 -13.04 0.06
N LYS A 145 -7.56 -13.42 -1.21
CA LYS A 145 -8.79 -13.20 -2.00
C LYS A 145 -10.02 -13.73 -1.27
N LYS A 146 -9.99 -15.00 -0.87
CA LYS A 146 -11.10 -15.64 -0.14
C LYS A 146 -11.43 -14.91 1.16
N HIS A 147 -10.41 -14.50 1.91
CA HIS A 147 -10.60 -13.72 3.13
C HIS A 147 -11.22 -12.35 2.87
N THR A 148 -10.73 -11.63 1.85
CA THR A 148 -11.22 -10.31 1.45
C THR A 148 -12.68 -10.38 0.98
N ILE A 149 -13.03 -11.32 0.10
CA ILE A 149 -14.42 -11.51 -0.37
C ILE A 149 -15.35 -11.77 0.82
N LYS A 150 -14.98 -12.67 1.73
CA LYS A 150 -15.76 -12.96 2.94
C LYS A 150 -15.94 -11.71 3.81
N LYS A 151 -14.88 -10.93 4.02
CA LYS A 151 -14.92 -9.69 4.81
C LYS A 151 -15.87 -8.66 4.20
N LEU A 152 -15.83 -8.46 2.88
CA LEU A 152 -16.65 -7.48 2.18
C LEU A 152 -18.13 -7.89 2.15
N ARG A 153 -18.44 -9.16 1.86
CA ARG A 153 -19.84 -9.64 1.82
C ARG A 153 -20.53 -9.63 3.18
N ASN A 154 -19.78 -9.84 4.27
CA ASN A 154 -20.34 -9.80 5.63
C ASN A 154 -20.68 -8.36 6.10
N ARG A 155 -20.36 -7.34 5.31
CA ARG A 155 -20.65 -5.92 5.64
C ARG A 155 -21.86 -5.37 4.90
N THR A 156 -22.23 -5.97 3.78
CA THR A 156 -23.40 -5.64 2.98
C THR A 156 -24.63 -6.31 3.56
#